data_AF-A0A7V7D8Q5-F1
#
_entry.id   AF-A0A7V7D8Q5-F1
#
_cell.length_a   1.000
_cell.length_b   1.000
_cell.length_c   1.000
_cell.angle_alpha   90.00
_cell.angle_beta   90.00
_cell.angle_gamma   90.00
#
_symmetry.space_group_name_H-M   'P 1'
#
loop_
_entity.id
_entity.type
_entity.pdbx_description
1 polymer ?
#
loop_
_entity_poly.entity_id
_entity_poly.type
_entity_poly.pdbx_seq_one_letter_code
_entity_poly.pdbx_strand_id
1 'polypeptide(L)'
;YAVLVWHYHKAARVYFDVVVQVANDPDFVTDVTTLFNNDIDNSAGLGVGKDKHYTETAEGRLIAGKGVVARYVRLYSNGNSSNDLNHYIEVEVFGKPAG
;
A
#
# COMPACT_ATOMS: atom_id res chain seq x y z
N TYR A 1 -9.01 6.09 9.92
CA TYR A 1 -7.63 6.58 9.83
C TYR A 1 -7.06 6.25 8.46
N ALA A 2 -5.81 6.56 8.17
CA ALA A 2 -5.24 6.50 6.82
C ALA A 2 -3.79 6.00 6.84
N VAL A 3 -3.34 5.50 5.69
CA VAL A 3 -1.93 5.32 5.38
C VAL A 3 -1.61 6.31 4.27
N LEU A 4 -0.55 7.09 4.42
CA LEU A 4 -0.03 7.94 3.37
C LEU A 4 1.36 7.41 3.01
N VAL A 5 1.56 7.12 1.73
CA VAL A 5 2.80 6.54 1.23
C VAL A 5 3.36 7.39 0.11
N TRP A 6 4.67 7.59 0.15
CA TRP A 6 5.43 8.20 -0.92
C TRP A 6 6.48 7.23 -1.41
N HIS A 7 6.54 7.11 -2.72
CA HIS A 7 7.73 6.66 -3.39
C HIS A 7 8.49 7.85 -4.02
N TYR A 8 9.54 7.57 -4.79
CA TYR A 8 10.24 8.59 -5.55
C TYR A 8 9.30 9.37 -6.46
N HIS A 9 9.28 10.69 -6.28
CA HIS A 9 8.33 11.61 -6.91
C HIS A 9 8.97 12.82 -7.60
N LYS A 10 10.30 12.83 -7.79
CA LYS A 10 10.98 13.91 -8.57
C LYS A 10 10.87 13.73 -10.08
N ALA A 11 10.36 12.58 -10.54
CA ALA A 11 9.99 12.33 -11.93
C ALA A 11 8.75 11.43 -11.96
N ALA A 12 7.95 11.53 -13.03
CA ALA A 12 6.74 10.74 -13.19
C ALA A 12 7.07 9.23 -13.21
N ARG A 13 6.52 8.49 -12.25
CA ARG A 13 6.60 7.04 -12.17
C ARG A 13 5.26 6.47 -11.74
N VAL A 14 4.87 5.37 -12.36
CA VAL A 14 3.75 4.55 -11.93
C VAL A 14 4.30 3.34 -11.20
N TYR A 15 3.86 3.10 -9.97
CA TYR A 15 4.29 1.95 -9.18
C TYR A 15 3.29 0.80 -9.32
N PHE A 16 3.84 -0.40 -9.55
CA PHE A 16 3.06 -1.61 -9.83
C PHE A 16 2.89 -2.46 -8.58
N ASP A 17 1.78 -3.18 -8.55
CA ASP A 17 1.41 -4.16 -7.54
C ASP A 17 1.56 -3.66 -6.11
N VAL A 18 1.26 -2.38 -5.91
CA VAL A 18 1.17 -1.71 -4.62
C VAL A 18 -0.03 -2.30 -3.86
N VAL A 19 0.28 -3.04 -2.81
CA VAL A 19 -0.70 -3.64 -1.90
C VAL A 19 -0.45 -3.13 -0.49
N VAL A 20 -1.50 -2.60 0.14
CA VAL A 20 -1.48 -2.18 1.53
C VAL A 20 -2.51 -2.98 2.31
N GLN A 21 -2.02 -3.72 3.31
CA GLN A 21 -2.80 -4.62 4.13
C GLN A 21 -2.58 -4.33 5.60
N VAL A 22 -3.58 -4.68 6.41
CA VAL A 22 -3.51 -4.61 7.87
C VAL A 22 -3.97 -5.92 8.48
N ALA A 23 -3.41 -6.28 9.63
CA ALA A 23 -3.74 -7.50 10.35
C ALA A 23 -3.49 -7.36 11.86
N ASN A 24 -4.03 -8.29 12.64
CA ASN A 24 -3.65 -8.49 14.04
C ASN A 24 -2.56 -9.55 14.21
N ASP A 25 -2.37 -10.39 13.20
CA ASP A 25 -1.30 -11.37 13.09
C ASP A 25 -0.05 -10.72 12.44
N PRO A 26 1.13 -10.73 13.10
CA PRO A 26 2.35 -10.18 12.52
C PRO A 26 2.80 -10.90 11.24
N ASP A 27 2.39 -12.16 11.05
CA ASP A 27 2.75 -12.96 9.88
C ASP A 27 1.78 -12.77 8.71
N PHE A 28 0.67 -12.03 8.93
CA PHE A 28 -0.37 -11.78 7.94
C PHE A 28 -0.91 -13.08 7.31
N VAL A 29 -1.13 -14.11 8.13
CA VAL A 29 -1.76 -15.37 7.72
C VAL A 29 -3.26 -15.31 7.98
N THR A 30 -3.68 -14.73 9.12
CA THR A 30 -5.10 -14.59 9.50
C THR A 30 -5.54 -13.14 9.62
N ASP A 31 -6.85 -12.90 9.46
CA ASP A 31 -7.50 -11.59 9.62
C ASP A 31 -6.87 -10.45 8.79
N VAL A 32 -6.32 -10.80 7.62
CA VAL A 32 -5.72 -9.83 6.72
C VAL A 32 -6.81 -9.04 6.01
N THR A 33 -6.77 -7.72 6.17
CA THR A 33 -7.66 -6.79 5.47
C THR A 33 -6.86 -5.96 4.47
N THR A 34 -7.23 -6.04 3.20
CA THR A 34 -6.65 -5.20 2.13
C THR A 34 -7.29 -3.81 2.13
N LEU A 35 -6.47 -2.79 2.39
CA LEU A 35 -6.87 -1.39 2.30
C LEU A 35 -6.79 -0.86 0.87
N PHE A 36 -5.74 -1.23 0.14
CA PHE A 36 -5.47 -0.84 -1.24
C PHE A 36 -4.76 -1.97 -1.98
N ASN A 37 -5.09 -2.20 -3.25
CA ASN A 37 -4.42 -3.17 -4.11
C ASN A 37 -4.62 -2.83 -5.59
N ASN A 38 -3.53 -2.43 -6.28
CA ASN A 38 -3.51 -2.20 -7.73
C ASN A 38 -2.85 -3.33 -8.56
N ASP A 39 -2.56 -4.49 -7.94
CA ASP A 39 -2.12 -5.72 -8.61
C ASP A 39 -3.30 -6.38 -9.35
N ILE A 40 -3.54 -5.98 -10.59
CA ILE A 40 -4.71 -6.40 -11.36
C ILE A 40 -4.66 -7.85 -11.84
N ASP A 41 -3.48 -8.46 -11.91
CA ASP A 41 -3.26 -9.81 -12.43
C ASP A 41 -2.82 -10.80 -11.36
N ASN A 42 -2.77 -10.36 -10.09
CA ASN A 42 -2.36 -11.14 -8.93
C ASN A 42 -0.91 -11.66 -9.05
N SER A 43 -0.04 -10.89 -9.70
CA SER A 43 1.38 -11.22 -9.83
C SER A 43 2.13 -11.16 -8.49
N ALA A 44 1.63 -10.41 -7.50
CA ALA A 44 2.16 -10.40 -6.13
C ALA A 44 1.67 -11.60 -5.29
N GLY A 45 0.64 -12.32 -5.72
CA GLY A 45 0.04 -13.43 -4.97
C GLY A 45 -0.74 -13.01 -3.72
N LEU A 46 -1.06 -11.72 -3.57
CA LEU A 46 -1.79 -11.14 -2.41
C LEU A 46 -3.28 -10.89 -2.68
N GLY A 47 -3.80 -11.46 -3.77
CA GLY A 47 -5.17 -11.33 -4.25
C GLY A 47 -5.28 -10.36 -5.43
N VAL A 48 -6.31 -10.56 -6.26
CA VAL A 48 -6.60 -9.68 -7.42
C VAL A 48 -7.07 -8.30 -6.94
N GLY A 49 -6.29 -7.29 -7.28
CA GLY A 49 -6.53 -5.88 -7.04
C GLY A 49 -7.64 -5.29 -7.89
N LYS A 50 -8.26 -4.23 -7.36
CA LYS A 50 -9.33 -3.46 -8.03
C LYS A 50 -9.03 -1.97 -8.07
N ASP A 51 -8.02 -1.53 -7.33
CA ASP A 51 -7.61 -0.14 -7.33
C ASP A 51 -6.80 0.18 -8.60
N LYS A 52 -6.89 1.42 -9.04
CA LYS A 52 -6.13 1.88 -10.21
C LYS A 52 -4.68 2.11 -9.82
N HIS A 53 -3.80 1.84 -10.77
CA HIS A 53 -2.47 2.43 -10.81
C HIS A 53 -2.54 3.96 -10.66
N TYR A 54 -1.48 4.53 -10.09
CA TYR A 54 -1.35 5.96 -9.87
C TYR A 54 0.05 6.42 -10.25
N THR A 55 0.15 7.65 -10.74
CA THR A 55 1.43 8.33 -10.92
C THR A 55 1.78 8.99 -9.60
N GLU A 56 3.01 8.77 -9.13
CA GLU A 56 3.48 9.36 -7.86
C GLU A 56 3.64 10.88 -7.96
N THR A 57 3.32 11.58 -6.88
CA THR A 57 3.43 13.04 -6.77
C THR A 57 3.99 13.45 -5.40
N ALA A 58 4.23 14.75 -5.19
CA ALA A 58 4.70 15.25 -3.90
C ALA A 58 3.64 15.12 -2.79
N GLU A 59 2.37 14.99 -3.15
CA GLU A 59 1.24 14.76 -2.22
C GLU A 59 1.15 13.30 -1.74
N GLY A 60 1.86 12.38 -2.40
CA GLY A 60 1.84 10.96 -2.08
C GLY A 60 0.49 10.29 -2.38
N ARG A 61 0.39 9.02 -1.98
CA ARG A 61 -0.84 8.22 -2.15
C ARG A 61 -1.57 8.06 -0.82
N LEU A 62 -2.67 8.79 -0.67
CA LEU A 62 -3.56 8.63 0.48
C LEU A 62 -4.43 7.37 0.34
N ILE A 63 -4.31 6.47 1.31
CA ILE A 63 -5.06 5.21 1.40
C ILE A 63 -5.97 5.26 2.62
N ALA A 64 -7.27 5.10 2.38
CA ALA A 64 -8.25 5.06 3.46
C ALA A 64 -8.08 3.78 4.29
N GLY A 65 -7.90 3.93 5.60
CA GLY A 65 -7.80 2.82 6.56
C GLY A 65 -9.14 2.19 6.94
N LYS A 66 -10.25 2.66 6.36
CA LYS A 66 -11.60 2.04 6.43
C LYS A 66 -12.16 1.74 7.84
N GLY A 67 -11.57 2.32 8.89
CA GLY A 67 -11.99 2.08 10.28
C GLY A 67 -11.59 0.70 10.82
N VAL A 68 -10.67 0.00 10.15
CA VAL A 68 -10.23 -1.33 10.58
C VAL A 68 -9.39 -1.22 11.86
N VAL A 69 -9.71 -2.05 12.84
CA VAL A 69 -8.90 -2.23 14.05
C VAL A 69 -7.85 -3.29 13.76
N ALA A 70 -6.59 -2.89 13.74
CA ALA A 70 -5.46 -3.76 13.43
C ALA A 70 -4.20 -3.30 14.17
N ARG A 71 -3.23 -4.20 14.32
CA ARG A 71 -1.95 -3.94 14.99
C ARG A 71 -0.79 -3.73 14.02
N TYR A 72 -0.83 -4.41 12.88
CA TYR A 72 0.24 -4.43 11.90
C TYR A 72 -0.23 -3.86 10.57
N VAL A 73 0.67 -3.17 9.87
CA VAL A 73 0.48 -2.69 8.50
C VAL A 73 1.60 -3.29 7.63
N ARG A 74 1.24 -3.84 6.47
CA ARG A 74 2.16 -4.33 5.45
C ARG A 74 1.97 -3.54 4.18
N LEU A 75 3.08 -3.11 3.59
CA LEU A 75 3.15 -2.56 2.25
C LEU A 75 3.98 -3.51 1.38
N TYR A 76 3.48 -3.81 0.20
CA TYR A 76 4.17 -4.57 -0.83
C TYR A 76 4.09 -3.77 -2.14
N SER A 77 5.13 -3.85 -2.97
CA SER A 77 5.13 -3.32 -4.34
C SER A 77 6.15 -4.07 -5.22
N ASN A 78 5.96 -3.99 -6.54
CA ASN A 78 6.69 -4.79 -7.51
C ASN A 78 7.23 -3.94 -8.68
N GLY A 79 8.09 -2.99 -8.35
CA GLY A 79 8.75 -2.12 -9.32
C GLY A 79 7.90 -0.95 -9.78
N ASN A 80 8.33 -0.34 -10.88
CA ASN A 80 7.69 0.84 -11.44
C ASN A 80 7.93 0.96 -12.96
N SER A 81 7.26 1.92 -13.59
CA SER A 81 7.33 2.16 -15.04
C SER A 81 8.70 2.60 -15.59
N SER A 82 9.69 2.87 -14.74
CA SER A 82 11.04 3.30 -15.12
C SER A 82 12.12 2.24 -14.86
N ASN A 83 11.93 1.37 -13.86
CA ASN A 83 12.82 0.25 -13.52
C ASN A 83 12.17 -0.68 -12.47
N ASP A 84 12.87 -1.75 -12.11
CA ASP A 84 12.35 -2.82 -11.25
C ASP A 84 12.41 -2.52 -9.73
N LEU A 85 12.72 -1.28 -9.32
CA LEU A 85 12.90 -0.91 -7.91
C LEU A 85 11.65 -0.21 -7.33
N ASN A 86 11.41 -0.36 -6.01
CA ASN A 86 10.22 0.20 -5.36
C ASN A 86 10.37 1.65 -4.87
N HIS A 87 11.56 2.11 -4.49
CA HIS A 87 11.83 3.50 -4.10
C HIS A 87 10.88 4.15 -3.08
N TYR A 88 10.53 3.47 -1.98
CA TYR A 88 9.84 4.11 -0.86
C TYR A 88 10.67 5.28 -0.31
N ILE A 89 10.04 6.44 -0.14
CA ILE A 89 10.62 7.61 0.52
C ILE A 89 10.07 7.71 1.95
N GLU A 90 8.76 7.56 2.12
CA GLU A 90 8.10 7.76 3.40
C GLU A 90 6.81 6.97 3.51
N VAL A 91 6.48 6.56 4.73
CA VAL A 91 5.20 5.93 5.09
C VAL A 91 4.74 6.54 6.40
N GLU A 92 3.57 7.16 6.37
CA GLU A 92 2.88 7.64 7.56
C GLU A 92 1.64 6.78 7.83
N VAL A 93 1.55 6.24 9.04
CA VAL A 93 0.39 5.45 9.49
C VAL A 93 -0.33 6.23 10.56
N PHE A 94 -1.58 6.61 10.28
CA PHE A 94 -2.44 7.29 11.23
C PHE A 94 -3.36 6.29 11.89
N GLY A 95 -3.57 6.46 13.20
CA GLY A 95 -4.47 5.65 14.00
C GLY A 95 -5.07 6.47 15.15
N LYS A 96 -6.15 5.97 15.75
CA LYS A 96 -6.49 6.32 17.14
C LYS A 96 -6.42 5.03 17.96
N PRO A 97 -6.25 5.14 19.30
CA PRO A 97 -6.36 3.99 20.17
C PRO A 97 -7.65 3.19 19.89
N ALA A 98 -7.52 1.86 19.81
CA ALA A 98 -8.65 0.97 20.01
C ALA A 98 -9.04 1.15 21.49
N GLY A 99 -10.32 1.45 21.74
CA GLY A 99 -10.82 1.85 23.06
C GLY A 99 -10.56 0.86 24.18
#